data_AF-A0A7Y5S5S0-F1
#
_entry.id   AF-A0A7Y5S5S0-F1
#
_cell.length_a   1.000
_cell.length_b   1.000
_cell.length_c   1.000
_cell.angle_alpha   90.00
_cell.angle_beta   90.00
_cell.angle_gamma   90.00
#
_symmetry.space_group_name_H-M   'P 1'
#
loop_
_entity.id
_entity.type
_entity.pdbx_description
1 polymer ?
#
loop_
_entity_poly.entity_id
_entity_poly.type
_entity_poly.pdbx_seq_one_letter_code
_entity_poly.pdbx_strand_id
1 'polypeptide(L)'
;MTMEGRMAALTLAAVGSFCGMASAQSVTIVSLPWSTSGMSAGPVARDYPAADDAKDIWVVEDFRTDRDWLVDRFSSTGAGSVAATKDVHVVILTNWPTIGTVVMESVPGTGKYVNGSPWGRHEATFGMQRLRKGSYKIMWCTDDGGAGSPPPVMFVKAGNYAVGFGDPDNAYQFNPGGGWNLPNGVLDPVTDDLNNQGNPIGVNFKLTGVEAPPCDADFNGDGFVNGNDYDLFADALDVADASADLTGDGFVNGDDYDFFAEHFDVGC
;
A
#
# COMPACT_ATOMS: atom_id res chain seq x y z
N MET A 1 -8.79 30.54 -77.57
CA MET A 1 -7.69 29.71 -77.05
C MET A 1 -7.77 29.80 -75.54
N THR A 2 -8.30 28.75 -74.93
CA THR A 2 -8.73 28.65 -73.54
C THR A 2 -7.54 28.47 -72.60
N MET A 3 -7.45 29.27 -71.53
CA MET A 3 -6.57 29.01 -70.39
C MET A 3 -7.44 28.67 -69.18
N GLU A 4 -7.48 27.39 -68.83
CA GLU A 4 -8.03 26.90 -67.57
C GLU A 4 -6.98 27.04 -66.46
N GLY A 5 -7.29 27.82 -65.43
CA GLY A 5 -6.51 27.89 -64.19
C GLY A 5 -7.03 26.87 -63.19
N ARG A 6 -6.25 25.84 -62.90
CA ARG A 6 -6.53 24.86 -61.83
C ARG A 6 -5.92 25.36 -60.51
N MET A 7 -6.77 25.72 -59.55
CA MET A 7 -6.37 25.88 -58.14
C MET A 7 -6.17 24.50 -57.51
N ALA A 8 -4.97 24.24 -57.01
CA ALA A 8 -4.68 23.07 -56.17
C ALA A 8 -5.01 23.43 -54.71
N ALA A 9 -6.01 22.76 -54.14
CA ALA A 9 -6.30 22.83 -52.71
C ALA A 9 -5.29 21.93 -51.97
N LEU A 10 -4.41 22.57 -51.17
CA LEU A 10 -3.45 21.89 -50.32
C LEU A 10 -4.14 21.55 -48.99
N THR A 11 -4.61 20.31 -48.86
CA THR A 11 -5.19 19.80 -47.62
C THR A 11 -4.07 19.54 -46.61
N LEU A 12 -3.92 20.42 -45.63
CA LEU A 12 -2.99 20.25 -44.52
C LEU A 12 -3.59 19.21 -43.55
N ALA A 13 -3.15 17.95 -43.64
CA ALA A 13 -3.51 16.92 -42.67
C ALA A 13 -2.72 17.18 -41.37
N ALA A 14 -3.40 17.67 -40.33
CA ALA A 14 -2.84 17.75 -38.99
C ALA A 14 -2.61 16.32 -38.47
N VAL A 15 -1.36 15.88 -38.45
CA VAL A 15 -0.94 14.66 -37.75
C VAL A 15 -0.93 15.01 -36.26
N GLY A 16 -2.01 14.68 -35.56
CA GLY A 16 -2.03 14.72 -34.11
C GLY A 16 -1.03 13.71 -33.57
N SER A 17 0.04 14.21 -32.95
CA SER A 17 0.92 13.38 -32.12
C SER A 17 0.11 12.91 -30.92
N PHE A 18 -0.43 11.70 -31.01
CA PHE A 18 -0.82 10.94 -29.83
C PHE A 18 0.46 10.58 -29.07
N CYS A 19 0.87 11.46 -28.16
CA CYS A 19 1.85 11.09 -27.14
C CYS A 19 1.16 10.04 -26.26
N GLY A 20 1.42 8.76 -26.54
CA GLY A 20 0.93 7.67 -25.71
C GLY A 20 1.49 7.88 -24.32
N MET A 21 0.63 8.17 -23.35
CA MET A 21 1.01 8.12 -21.94
C MET A 21 1.47 6.69 -21.66
N ALA A 22 2.78 6.49 -21.59
CA ALA A 22 3.33 5.24 -21.10
C ALA A 22 2.82 5.09 -19.67
N SER A 23 2.01 4.06 -19.42
CA SER A 23 1.58 3.77 -18.05
C SER A 23 2.83 3.58 -17.20
N ALA A 24 2.96 4.37 -16.13
CA ALA A 24 4.08 4.24 -15.22
C ALA A 24 4.16 2.78 -14.73
N GLN A 25 5.31 2.15 -14.93
CA GLN A 25 5.50 0.76 -14.53
C GLN A 25 5.58 0.69 -13.00
N SER A 26 4.79 -0.20 -12.39
CA SER A 26 4.83 -0.45 -10.95
C SER A 26 6.22 -0.94 -10.50
N VAL A 27 6.76 -0.31 -9.46
CA VAL A 27 8.06 -0.59 -8.84
C VAL A 27 7.88 -1.11 -7.41
N THR A 28 8.95 -1.60 -6.81
CA THR A 28 8.93 -2.02 -5.39
C THR A 28 9.13 -0.79 -4.50
N ILE A 29 8.18 -0.56 -3.59
CA ILE A 29 8.22 0.55 -2.62
C ILE A 29 9.08 0.14 -1.43
N VAL A 30 8.70 -0.99 -0.82
CA VAL A 30 9.39 -1.60 0.31
C VAL A 30 9.31 -3.10 0.16
N SER A 31 10.38 -3.79 0.54
CA SER A 31 10.36 -5.24 0.63
C SER A 31 11.28 -5.74 1.72
N LEU A 32 10.70 -6.52 2.64
CA LEU A 32 11.45 -7.45 3.46
C LEU A 32 11.53 -8.78 2.70
N PRO A 33 12.72 -9.17 2.20
CA PRO A 33 12.84 -10.27 1.26
C PRO A 33 12.53 -11.61 1.92
N TRP A 34 12.01 -12.54 1.12
CA TRP A 34 11.85 -13.93 1.50
C TRP A 34 13.21 -14.63 1.70
N SER A 35 13.29 -15.58 2.65
CA SER A 35 14.49 -16.39 2.93
C SER A 35 14.10 -17.82 3.31
N THR A 36 14.82 -18.80 2.77
CA THR A 36 14.70 -20.21 3.17
C THR A 36 15.54 -20.57 4.39
N SER A 37 16.58 -19.77 4.70
CA SER A 37 17.42 -19.93 5.88
C SER A 37 16.81 -19.14 7.03
N GLY A 38 16.16 -19.82 7.98
CA GLY A 38 15.51 -19.19 9.14
C GLY A 38 14.00 -19.41 9.23
N MET A 39 13.49 -20.54 8.72
CA MET A 39 12.08 -20.91 8.88
C MET A 39 11.72 -20.94 10.37
N SER A 40 10.94 -19.97 10.82
CA SER A 40 10.32 -19.96 12.14
C SER A 40 8.83 -19.79 11.92
N ALA A 41 8.06 -20.81 12.27
CA ALA A 41 6.65 -20.64 12.53
C ALA A 41 6.55 -19.93 13.89
N GLY A 42 5.89 -18.77 13.93
CA GLY A 42 5.67 -18.01 15.16
C GLY A 42 5.10 -18.93 16.25
N PRO A 43 5.80 -19.12 17.38
CA PRO A 43 5.48 -20.15 18.35
C PRO A 43 4.48 -19.71 19.43
N VAL A 44 4.18 -18.41 19.54
CA VAL A 44 3.10 -17.91 20.38
C VAL A 44 2.11 -17.10 19.57
N ALA A 45 0.89 -17.58 19.65
CA ALA A 45 -0.13 -17.39 18.66
C ALA A 45 -1.44 -17.32 19.42
N ARG A 46 -1.76 -16.18 20.04
CA ARG A 46 -3.06 -16.04 20.69
C ARG A 46 -4.13 -15.88 19.63
N ASP A 47 -5.14 -16.71 19.76
CA ASP A 47 -6.48 -16.43 19.27
C ASP A 47 -6.85 -14.97 19.65
N TYR A 48 -7.24 -14.18 18.66
CA TYR A 48 -7.95 -12.93 18.93
C TYR A 48 -9.27 -13.30 19.64
N PRO A 49 -10.04 -12.39 20.24
CA PRO A 49 -11.28 -12.79 20.90
C PRO A 49 -12.15 -13.65 19.97
N ALA A 50 -12.78 -14.71 20.49
CA ALA A 50 -13.58 -15.73 19.77
C ALA A 50 -14.58 -15.21 18.70
N ALA A 51 -14.87 -13.91 18.71
CA ALA A 51 -15.69 -13.23 17.71
C ALA A 51 -14.95 -12.97 16.38
N ASP A 52 -13.63 -13.06 16.38
CA ASP A 52 -12.74 -12.73 15.25
C ASP A 52 -11.99 -13.95 14.68
N ASP A 53 -12.31 -15.18 15.11
CA ASP A 53 -11.76 -16.49 14.64
C ASP A 53 -11.95 -16.76 13.14
N ALA A 54 -12.64 -15.86 12.42
CA ALA A 54 -12.69 -15.89 10.97
C ALA A 54 -11.48 -15.16 10.33
N LYS A 55 -10.62 -14.53 11.14
CA LYS A 55 -9.46 -13.74 10.72
C LYS A 55 -8.23 -14.23 11.46
N ASP A 56 -7.46 -15.00 10.74
CA ASP A 56 -6.48 -15.85 11.36
C ASP A 56 -5.16 -15.09 11.63
N ILE A 57 -4.60 -14.35 10.68
CA ILE A 57 -3.22 -13.85 10.84
C ILE A 57 -3.17 -12.36 11.21
N TRP A 58 -2.30 -11.94 12.13
CA TRP A 58 -1.99 -10.52 12.29
C TRP A 58 -0.47 -10.36 12.38
N VAL A 59 0.13 -9.97 11.26
CA VAL A 59 1.55 -9.65 11.22
C VAL A 59 1.71 -8.15 11.17
N VAL A 60 2.45 -7.56 12.10
CA VAL A 60 2.76 -6.13 12.06
C VAL A 60 4.24 -5.92 11.75
N GLU A 61 4.54 -5.26 10.63
CA GLU A 61 5.90 -4.84 10.27
C GLU A 61 5.97 -3.33 10.13
N ASP A 62 7.11 -2.72 10.45
CA ASP A 62 7.29 -1.29 10.32
C ASP A 62 8.04 -0.94 9.03
N PHE A 63 7.66 0.14 8.38
CA PHE A 63 8.38 0.60 7.20
C PHE A 63 8.30 2.12 7.05
N ARG A 64 9.19 2.66 6.23
CA ARG A 64 9.21 4.08 5.88
C ARG A 64 9.27 4.27 4.38
N THR A 65 8.60 5.32 3.91
CA THR A 65 8.62 5.81 2.52
C THR A 65 9.29 7.18 2.48
N ASP A 66 10.11 7.43 1.46
CA ASP A 66 10.83 8.69 1.26
C ASP A 66 10.05 9.72 0.44
N ARG A 67 8.96 9.28 -0.20
CA ARG A 67 8.08 10.04 -1.08
C ARG A 67 6.67 9.44 -1.07
N ASP A 68 5.75 10.12 -1.73
CA ASP A 68 4.37 9.65 -1.90
C ASP A 68 4.30 8.55 -2.97
N TRP A 69 3.41 7.58 -2.75
CA TRP A 69 3.22 6.42 -3.61
C TRP A 69 1.74 6.20 -3.88
N LEU A 70 1.39 5.86 -5.12
CA LEU A 70 0.12 5.18 -5.41
C LEU A 70 0.37 3.68 -5.28
N VAL A 71 -0.06 3.10 -4.17
CA VAL A 71 0.19 1.71 -3.81
C VAL A 71 -0.75 0.81 -4.61
N ASP A 72 -0.19 -0.10 -5.40
CA ASP A 72 -0.94 -1.09 -6.17
C ASP A 72 -1.20 -2.34 -5.33
N ARG A 73 -0.12 -2.99 -4.87
CA ARG A 73 -0.20 -4.39 -4.44
C ARG A 73 0.66 -4.70 -3.23
N PHE A 74 0.06 -5.47 -2.34
CA PHE A 74 0.74 -6.21 -1.29
C PHE A 74 1.04 -7.64 -1.75
N SER A 75 2.19 -8.18 -1.34
CA SER A 75 2.43 -9.62 -1.40
C SER A 75 3.29 -10.12 -0.24
N SER A 76 3.01 -11.33 0.22
CA SER A 76 3.83 -12.08 1.18
C SER A 76 4.05 -13.50 0.66
N THR A 77 5.30 -13.82 0.34
CA THR A 77 5.72 -15.14 -0.17
C THR A 77 5.95 -16.12 0.96
N GLY A 78 5.83 -17.42 0.69
CA GLY A 78 6.01 -18.43 1.70
C GLY A 78 4.71 -18.80 2.41
N ALA A 79 3.56 -18.48 1.83
CA ALA A 79 2.32 -19.03 2.33
C ALA A 79 2.26 -20.53 2.01
N GLY A 80 1.96 -21.35 3.02
CA GLY A 80 1.52 -22.73 2.79
C GLY A 80 0.22 -22.75 1.99
N SER A 81 -0.02 -23.79 1.19
CA SER A 81 -1.26 -23.92 0.41
C SER A 81 -2.48 -24.02 1.33
N VAL A 82 -3.19 -22.91 1.49
CA VAL A 82 -4.50 -22.86 2.12
C VAL A 82 -5.56 -22.93 1.02
N ALA A 83 -6.19 -24.10 0.89
CA ALA A 83 -7.19 -24.37 -0.15
C ALA A 83 -8.48 -23.52 -0.02
N ALA A 84 -8.56 -22.62 0.96
CA ALA A 84 -9.78 -21.92 1.36
C ALA A 84 -9.60 -20.40 1.63
N THR A 85 -8.49 -19.75 1.25
CA THR A 85 -8.37 -18.29 1.42
C THR A 85 -9.49 -17.56 0.66
N LYS A 86 -10.45 -17.01 1.40
CA LYS A 86 -11.53 -16.17 0.89
C LYS A 86 -11.05 -14.76 0.63
N ASP A 87 -10.21 -14.24 1.52
CA ASP A 87 -9.63 -12.90 1.38
C ASP A 87 -8.29 -12.79 2.11
N VAL A 88 -7.51 -11.79 1.71
CA VAL A 88 -6.30 -11.31 2.39
C VAL A 88 -6.54 -9.83 2.64
N HIS A 89 -6.80 -9.47 3.88
CA HIS A 89 -7.04 -8.08 4.25
C HIS A 89 -5.75 -7.46 4.78
N VAL A 90 -5.34 -6.35 4.19
CA VAL A 90 -4.10 -5.64 4.51
C VAL A 90 -4.44 -4.23 4.93
N VAL A 91 -3.84 -3.77 6.02
CA VAL A 91 -4.06 -2.46 6.62
C VAL A 91 -2.71 -1.80 6.84
N ILE A 92 -2.59 -0.52 6.50
CA ILE A 92 -1.43 0.31 6.85
C ILE A 92 -1.89 1.28 7.95
N LEU A 93 -1.07 1.43 8.98
CA LEU A 93 -1.35 2.20 10.19
C LEU A 93 -0.27 3.28 10.42
N THR A 94 -0.65 4.39 11.05
CA THR A 94 0.30 5.42 11.51
C THR A 94 1.21 4.93 12.66
N ASN A 95 0.76 3.95 13.44
CA ASN A 95 1.47 3.42 14.59
C ASN A 95 0.98 2.00 14.91
N TRP A 96 1.42 1.44 16.04
CA TRP A 96 0.96 0.14 16.54
C TRP A 96 -0.56 0.05 16.63
N PRO A 97 -1.19 -1.12 16.38
CA PRO A 97 -2.64 -1.26 16.35
C PRO A 97 -3.38 -0.72 17.58
N THR A 98 -2.74 -0.67 18.75
CA THR A 98 -3.32 -0.18 20.00
C THR A 98 -3.43 1.35 20.09
N ILE A 99 -2.62 2.08 19.32
CA ILE A 99 -2.51 3.56 19.39
C ILE A 99 -2.49 4.24 18.01
N GLY A 100 -2.34 3.47 16.94
CA GLY A 100 -2.29 3.93 15.56
C GLY A 100 -3.68 4.03 14.95
N THR A 101 -3.75 4.82 13.89
CA THR A 101 -4.94 4.97 13.04
C THR A 101 -4.70 4.30 11.70
N VAL A 102 -5.76 3.77 11.10
CA VAL A 102 -5.73 3.25 9.73
C VAL A 102 -5.49 4.40 8.75
N VAL A 103 -4.52 4.24 7.86
CA VAL A 103 -4.25 5.18 6.76
C VAL A 103 -4.58 4.59 5.39
N MET A 104 -4.61 3.27 5.26
CA MET A 104 -4.89 2.58 4.00
C MET A 104 -5.35 1.16 4.26
N GLU A 105 -6.33 0.67 3.51
CA GLU A 105 -6.81 -0.72 3.55
C GLU A 105 -6.82 -1.31 2.14
N SER A 106 -6.51 -2.60 2.02
CA SER A 106 -6.65 -3.31 0.75
C SER A 106 -8.11 -3.33 0.31
N VAL A 107 -8.35 -3.30 -1.00
CA VAL A 107 -9.70 -3.38 -1.58
C VAL A 107 -10.35 -4.72 -1.15
N PRO A 108 -11.51 -4.70 -0.48
CA PRO A 108 -12.18 -5.91 0.00
C PRO A 108 -12.41 -6.94 -1.11
N GLY A 109 -12.17 -8.22 -0.80
CA GLY A 109 -12.38 -9.34 -1.73
C GLY A 109 -11.34 -9.46 -2.86
N THR A 110 -10.30 -8.63 -2.85
CA THR A 110 -9.19 -8.75 -3.81
C THR A 110 -8.05 -9.63 -3.33
N GLY A 111 -8.04 -9.93 -2.03
CA GLY A 111 -7.02 -10.73 -1.41
C GLY A 111 -7.16 -12.20 -1.77
N LYS A 112 -6.03 -12.86 -2.02
CA LYS A 112 -6.01 -14.24 -2.49
C LYS A 112 -4.70 -14.95 -2.18
N TYR A 113 -4.76 -16.27 -2.17
CA TYR A 113 -3.58 -17.12 -2.26
C TYR A 113 -3.22 -17.39 -3.73
N VAL A 114 -1.96 -17.17 -4.09
CA VAL A 114 -1.40 -17.53 -5.39
C VAL A 114 -0.43 -18.68 -5.19
N ASN A 115 -0.75 -19.81 -5.83
CA ASN A 115 0.08 -21.00 -5.73
C ASN A 115 1.48 -20.76 -6.31
N GLY A 116 2.49 -21.34 -5.67
CA GLY A 116 3.89 -21.20 -6.05
C GLY A 116 4.68 -22.43 -5.60
N SER A 117 5.73 -22.75 -6.36
CA SER A 117 6.64 -23.86 -6.04
C SER A 117 7.97 -23.28 -5.55
N PRO A 118 8.51 -23.69 -4.39
CA PRO A 118 7.93 -24.66 -3.43
C PRO A 118 6.85 -24.07 -2.50
N TRP A 119 6.66 -22.74 -2.50
CA TRP A 119 5.71 -22.05 -1.63
C TRP A 119 4.87 -21.03 -2.41
N GLY A 120 3.62 -20.84 -2.01
CA GLY A 120 2.75 -19.81 -2.59
C GLY A 120 2.96 -18.45 -1.95
N ARG A 121 2.08 -17.51 -2.29
CA ARG A 121 2.08 -16.17 -1.74
C ARG A 121 0.66 -15.66 -1.51
N HIS A 122 0.48 -14.87 -0.46
CA HIS A 122 -0.71 -14.04 -0.30
C HIS A 122 -0.52 -12.74 -1.09
N GLU A 123 -1.57 -12.29 -1.76
CA GLU A 123 -1.62 -11.00 -2.45
C GLU A 123 -2.92 -10.29 -2.11
N ALA A 124 -2.91 -8.96 -2.10
CA ALA A 124 -4.08 -8.10 -2.12
C ALA A 124 -3.75 -6.80 -2.88
N THR A 125 -4.74 -6.11 -3.46
CA THR A 125 -4.52 -4.79 -4.08
C THR A 125 -5.06 -3.68 -3.20
N PHE A 126 -4.40 -2.54 -3.24
CA PHE A 126 -4.86 -1.28 -2.66
C PHE A 126 -5.56 -0.40 -3.71
N GLY A 127 -5.69 -0.85 -4.97
CA GLY A 127 -6.39 -0.10 -6.00
C GLY A 127 -5.77 1.26 -6.31
N MET A 128 -4.44 1.38 -6.22
CA MET A 128 -3.69 2.63 -6.44
C MET A 128 -3.98 3.73 -5.40
N GLN A 129 -4.41 3.36 -4.18
CA GLN A 129 -4.55 4.33 -3.08
C GLN A 129 -3.22 5.04 -2.78
N ARG A 130 -3.30 6.33 -2.46
CA ARG A 130 -2.15 7.16 -2.12
C ARG A 130 -1.64 6.90 -0.70
N LEU A 131 -0.38 6.52 -0.57
CA LEU A 131 0.38 6.47 0.67
C LEU A 131 1.39 7.61 0.66
N ARG A 132 1.27 8.54 1.62
CA ARG A 132 2.23 9.65 1.74
C ARG A 132 3.61 9.17 2.16
N LYS A 133 4.61 10.03 2.01
CA LYS A 133 5.92 9.82 2.66
C LYS A 133 5.73 9.76 4.18
N GLY A 134 6.32 8.79 4.84
CA GLY A 134 6.11 8.64 6.28
C GLY A 134 6.72 7.39 6.88
N SER A 135 6.43 7.17 8.15
CA SER A 135 6.72 5.92 8.87
C SER A 135 5.40 5.26 9.24
N TYR A 136 5.27 3.97 8.96
CA TYR A 136 4.02 3.24 9.06
C TYR A 136 4.24 1.87 9.68
N LYS A 137 3.13 1.24 10.08
CA LYS A 137 3.04 -0.19 10.31
C LYS A 137 2.17 -0.81 9.22
N ILE A 138 2.55 -1.95 8.68
CA ILE A 138 1.70 -2.76 7.82
C ILE A 138 1.22 -3.97 8.61
N MET A 139 -0.06 -4.25 8.46
CA MET A 139 -0.76 -5.30 9.14
C MET A 139 -1.54 -6.13 8.12
N TRP A 140 -1.53 -7.46 8.19
CA TRP A 140 -2.39 -8.25 7.31
C TRP A 140 -2.92 -9.51 7.96
N CYS A 141 -4.13 -9.89 7.54
CA CYS A 141 -4.83 -11.10 7.91
C CYS A 141 -5.35 -11.88 6.71
N THR A 142 -5.61 -13.15 6.93
CA THR A 142 -6.25 -14.05 5.96
C THR A 142 -7.59 -14.48 6.50
N ASP A 143 -8.64 -14.32 5.71
CA ASP A 143 -9.94 -14.98 5.93
C ASP A 143 -9.88 -16.35 5.24
N ASP A 144 -9.86 -17.41 6.03
CA ASP A 144 -9.79 -18.80 5.56
C ASP A 144 -11.17 -19.49 5.53
N GLY A 145 -12.20 -18.75 5.93
CA GLY A 145 -13.58 -19.16 5.88
C GLY A 145 -14.06 -20.12 6.96
N GLY A 146 -13.28 -20.38 8.01
CA GLY A 146 -13.74 -21.04 9.24
C GLY A 146 -12.67 -21.84 9.98
N ALA A 147 -12.87 -21.99 11.30
CA ALA A 147 -11.98 -22.53 12.35
C ALA A 147 -11.36 -23.95 12.18
N GLY A 148 -11.33 -24.53 10.98
CA GLY A 148 -10.81 -25.87 10.71
C GLY A 148 -9.76 -25.95 9.60
N SER A 149 -9.43 -24.82 8.96
CA SER A 149 -8.37 -24.74 7.96
C SER A 149 -7.01 -24.58 8.67
N PRO A 150 -5.94 -25.24 8.20
CA PRO A 150 -4.62 -25.03 8.79
C PRO A 150 -4.22 -23.57 8.57
N PRO A 151 -3.78 -22.85 9.61
CA PRO A 151 -3.43 -21.45 9.47
C PRO A 151 -2.26 -21.30 8.50
N PRO A 152 -2.21 -20.23 7.70
CA PRO A 152 -1.09 -20.01 6.80
C PRO A 152 0.22 -19.90 7.57
N VAL A 153 1.23 -20.66 7.13
CA VAL A 153 2.60 -20.50 7.63
C VAL A 153 3.18 -19.23 7.02
N MET A 154 3.79 -18.38 7.85
CA MET A 154 4.55 -17.21 7.42
C MET A 154 6.04 -17.47 7.62
N PHE A 155 6.85 -17.03 6.66
CA PHE A 155 8.30 -17.11 6.79
C PHE A 155 8.85 -15.79 7.29
N VAL A 156 9.67 -15.89 8.32
CA VAL A 156 10.37 -14.77 8.92
C VAL A 156 11.81 -14.74 8.40
N LYS A 157 12.36 -13.55 8.21
CA LYS A 157 13.77 -13.34 7.88
C LYS A 157 14.40 -12.36 8.84
N ALA A 158 15.57 -12.75 9.36
CA ALA A 158 16.42 -11.84 10.11
C ALA A 158 17.22 -10.96 9.13
N GLY A 159 17.28 -9.66 9.41
CA GLY A 159 18.14 -8.70 8.72
C GLY A 159 17.41 -7.58 7.97
N ASN A 160 18.18 -6.85 7.16
CA ASN A 160 17.74 -5.59 6.56
C ASN A 160 16.70 -5.79 5.44
N TYR A 161 15.90 -4.75 5.23
CA TYR A 161 15.09 -4.55 4.04
C TYR A 161 15.93 -4.66 2.75
N ALA A 162 15.38 -5.31 1.72
CA ALA A 162 16.01 -5.39 0.41
C ALA A 162 15.82 -4.09 -0.39
N VAL A 163 14.66 -3.45 -0.20
CA VAL A 163 14.26 -2.16 -0.78
C VAL A 163 13.45 -1.42 0.27
N GLY A 164 13.63 -0.11 0.37
CA GLY A 164 12.98 0.74 1.38
C GLY A 164 13.72 0.76 2.72
N PHE A 165 13.06 1.34 3.73
CA PHE A 165 13.60 1.50 5.08
C PHE A 165 12.59 0.98 6.11
N GLY A 166 13.09 0.54 7.26
CA GLY A 166 12.30 0.08 8.40
C GLY A 166 13.24 -0.53 9.43
N ASP A 167 12.77 -0.64 10.66
CA ASP A 167 13.47 -1.22 11.80
C ASP A 167 12.66 -2.43 12.28
N PRO A 168 12.76 -3.59 11.58
CA PRO A 168 11.87 -4.73 11.81
C PRO A 168 11.73 -5.01 13.29
N ASP A 169 10.49 -4.96 13.78
CA ASP A 169 10.18 -5.14 15.19
C ASP A 169 9.29 -6.37 15.36
N ASN A 170 9.82 -7.33 16.08
CA ASN A 170 9.21 -8.62 16.35
C ASN A 170 8.28 -8.61 17.57
N ALA A 171 8.13 -7.47 18.24
CA ALA A 171 7.26 -7.33 19.41
C ALA A 171 5.77 -7.60 19.11
N TYR A 172 5.37 -7.60 17.83
CA TYR A 172 3.96 -7.68 17.40
C TYR A 172 3.73 -8.65 16.23
N GLN A 173 4.39 -9.81 16.24
CA GLN A 173 4.10 -10.91 15.32
C GLN A 173 3.16 -11.91 15.98
N PHE A 174 1.96 -12.08 15.42
CA PHE A 174 0.95 -12.99 15.96
C PHE A 174 0.59 -14.06 14.93
N ASN A 175 0.54 -15.30 15.41
CA ASN A 175 0.00 -16.43 14.67
C ASN A 175 -1.37 -16.79 15.30
N PRO A 176 -2.34 -17.33 14.56
CA PRO A 176 -3.54 -17.94 15.13
C PRO A 176 -3.29 -19.42 15.42
N GLY A 177 -3.32 -19.80 16.69
CA GLY A 177 -3.22 -21.22 17.06
C GLY A 177 -4.49 -21.99 16.70
N GLY A 178 -4.32 -23.22 16.19
CA GLY A 178 -5.40 -24.21 16.05
C GLY A 178 -4.94 -25.63 15.67
N GLY A 179 -3.82 -25.77 14.96
CA GLY A 179 -3.40 -27.08 14.40
C GLY A 179 -2.19 -27.78 15.06
N TRP A 180 -1.45 -27.11 15.95
CA TRP A 180 -0.06 -27.52 16.28
C TRP A 180 0.25 -27.75 17.76
N ASN A 181 -0.75 -27.86 18.66
CA ASN A 181 -0.54 -28.05 20.10
C ASN A 181 0.36 -26.97 20.75
N LEU A 182 0.18 -25.70 20.41
CA LEU A 182 0.92 -24.60 21.03
C LEU A 182 0.28 -24.20 22.38
N PRO A 183 1.07 -23.80 23.39
CA PRO A 183 0.54 -23.48 24.71
C PRO A 183 -0.27 -22.18 24.70
N ASN A 184 -1.49 -22.23 25.21
CA ASN A 184 -2.30 -21.04 25.50
C ASN A 184 -1.60 -20.19 26.59
N GLY A 185 -1.19 -18.95 26.30
CA GLY A 185 -0.34 -18.16 27.21
C GLY A 185 -0.18 -16.69 26.82
N VAL A 186 0.44 -15.88 27.70
CA VAL A 186 0.71 -14.41 27.59
C VAL A 186 1.34 -14.04 26.23
N LEU A 187 1.15 -12.80 25.77
CA LEU A 187 1.74 -12.29 24.52
C LEU A 187 3.28 -12.29 24.64
N ASP A 188 3.91 -13.33 24.14
CA ASP A 188 5.36 -13.47 24.10
C ASP A 188 5.81 -13.24 22.64
N PRO A 189 6.72 -12.27 22.35
CA PRO A 189 7.24 -12.06 21.00
C PRO A 189 7.86 -13.33 20.41
N VAL A 190 7.95 -13.40 19.08
CA VAL A 190 8.52 -14.54 18.31
C VAL A 190 9.93 -14.94 18.79
N THR A 191 10.65 -14.06 19.48
CA THR A 191 11.97 -14.35 20.08
C THR A 191 11.98 -15.09 21.40
N ASP A 192 10.87 -15.17 22.15
CA ASP A 192 10.89 -15.80 23.46
C ASP A 192 11.13 -17.32 23.37
N ASP A 193 10.61 -17.97 22.33
CA ASP A 193 10.90 -19.37 22.01
C ASP A 193 12.26 -19.60 21.34
N LEU A 194 12.99 -18.52 21.05
CA LEU A 194 14.41 -18.51 20.71
C LEU A 194 15.29 -18.09 21.91
N ASN A 195 14.77 -18.15 23.15
CA ASN A 195 15.42 -17.71 24.38
C ASN A 195 15.82 -16.22 24.41
N ASN A 196 15.08 -15.33 23.71
CA ASN A 196 15.47 -13.92 23.52
C ASN A 196 16.86 -13.71 22.92
N GLN A 197 17.40 -14.74 22.25
CA GLN A 197 18.68 -14.68 21.54
C GLN A 197 18.41 -14.71 20.04
N GLY A 198 18.41 -13.53 19.42
CA GLY A 198 18.25 -13.42 17.98
C GLY A 198 18.24 -11.98 17.52
N ASN A 199 18.65 -11.75 16.27
CA ASN A 199 18.36 -10.49 15.60
C ASN A 199 16.85 -10.36 15.42
N PRO A 200 16.31 -9.12 15.36
CA PRO A 200 14.92 -8.92 14.97
C PRO A 200 14.64 -9.67 13.67
N ILE A 201 13.57 -10.45 13.67
CA ILE A 201 13.15 -11.24 12.53
C ILE A 201 11.84 -10.61 12.08
N GLY A 202 11.79 -10.10 10.85
CA GLY A 202 10.54 -9.59 10.28
C GLY A 202 9.89 -10.65 9.39
N VAL A 203 8.57 -10.60 9.24
CA VAL A 203 7.84 -11.43 8.29
C VAL A 203 7.98 -10.82 6.91
N ASN A 204 8.30 -11.65 5.91
CA ASN A 204 8.51 -11.12 4.57
C ASN A 204 7.23 -10.45 4.03
N PHE A 205 7.40 -9.29 3.42
CA PHE A 205 6.36 -8.64 2.64
C PHE A 205 6.96 -7.79 1.54
N LYS A 206 6.10 -7.39 0.61
CA LYS A 206 6.45 -6.50 -0.48
C LYS A 206 5.26 -5.62 -0.82
N LEU A 207 5.49 -4.32 -0.86
CA LEU A 207 4.59 -3.34 -1.46
C LEU A 207 5.12 -2.93 -2.83
N THR A 208 4.21 -2.86 -3.81
CA THR A 208 4.50 -2.29 -5.13
C THR A 208 3.51 -1.20 -5.48
N GLY A 209 3.95 -0.23 -6.26
CA GLY A 209 3.15 0.90 -6.71
C GLY A 209 3.92 1.78 -7.67
N VAL A 210 3.41 2.97 -7.94
CA VAL A 210 4.09 4.01 -8.73
C VAL A 210 4.27 5.24 -7.87
N GLU A 211 5.30 6.04 -8.15
CA GLU A 211 5.49 7.33 -7.47
C GLU A 211 4.25 8.18 -7.69
N ALA A 212 3.68 8.72 -6.60
CA ALA A 212 2.51 9.57 -6.73
C ALA A 212 2.92 10.93 -7.28
N PRO A 213 2.18 11.49 -8.24
CA PRO A 213 2.38 12.87 -8.64
C PRO A 213 2.15 13.82 -7.44
N PRO A 214 2.70 15.03 -7.45
CA PRO A 214 2.32 16.08 -6.50
C PRO A 214 0.79 16.19 -6.37
N CYS A 215 0.30 16.45 -5.16
CA CYS A 215 -1.12 16.75 -4.95
C CYS A 215 -1.28 18.25 -4.82
N ASP A 216 -1.73 18.89 -5.89
CA ASP A 216 -1.91 20.34 -5.88
C ASP A 216 -3.14 20.75 -5.06
N ALA A 217 -4.07 19.83 -4.78
CA ALA A 217 -5.20 20.06 -3.87
C ALA A 217 -4.88 19.90 -2.37
N ASP A 218 -3.69 19.43 -2.00
CA ASP A 218 -3.18 19.41 -0.61
C ASP A 218 -2.46 20.74 -0.36
N PHE A 219 -3.25 21.81 -0.43
CA PHE A 219 -2.79 23.19 -0.51
C PHE A 219 -2.04 23.63 0.75
N ASN A 220 -2.37 23.04 1.90
CA ASN A 220 -1.72 23.34 3.17
C ASN A 220 -0.51 22.43 3.47
N GLY A 221 -0.32 21.37 2.69
CA GLY A 221 0.77 20.42 2.80
C GLY A 221 0.75 19.57 4.06
N ASP A 222 -0.40 19.40 4.71
CA ASP A 222 -0.58 18.57 5.91
C ASP A 222 -0.76 17.08 5.58
N GLY A 223 -0.93 16.76 4.29
CA GLY A 223 -0.98 15.40 3.78
C GLY A 223 -2.39 14.85 3.56
N PHE A 224 -3.44 15.61 3.87
CA PHE A 224 -4.83 15.22 3.69
C PHE A 224 -5.60 16.28 2.93
N VAL A 225 -6.08 15.96 1.72
CA VAL A 225 -7.01 16.84 1.00
C VAL A 225 -8.34 16.88 1.75
N ASN A 226 -8.69 18.03 2.31
CA ASN A 226 -9.92 18.22 3.07
C ASN A 226 -10.38 19.69 3.05
N GLY A 227 -11.44 20.01 3.80
CA GLY A 227 -12.01 21.36 3.82
C GLY A 227 -10.99 22.47 4.14
N ASN A 228 -9.94 22.19 4.92
CA ASN A 228 -8.90 23.17 5.22
C ASN A 228 -8.09 23.57 3.97
N ASP A 229 -7.84 22.64 3.04
CA ASP A 229 -7.16 22.95 1.78
C ASP A 229 -8.04 23.80 0.89
N TYR A 230 -9.34 23.48 0.83
CA TYR A 230 -10.31 24.28 0.09
C TYR A 230 -10.38 25.71 0.64
N ASP A 231 -10.50 25.86 1.95
CA ASP A 231 -10.58 27.18 2.59
C ASP A 231 -9.30 28.00 2.31
N LEU A 232 -8.12 27.38 2.43
CA LEU A 232 -6.85 28.06 2.15
C LEU A 232 -6.67 28.40 0.66
N PHE A 233 -7.06 27.50 -0.24
CA PHE A 233 -7.06 27.76 -1.67
C PHE A 233 -8.04 28.88 -2.04
N ALA A 234 -9.26 28.85 -1.50
CA ALA A 234 -10.28 29.86 -1.74
C ALA A 234 -9.83 31.25 -1.26
N ASP A 235 -9.19 31.34 -0.09
CA ASP A 235 -8.61 32.59 0.42
C ASP A 235 -7.51 33.13 -0.52
N ALA A 236 -6.64 32.25 -1.03
CA ALA A 236 -5.58 32.62 -1.98
C ALA A 236 -6.15 33.05 -3.35
N LEU A 237 -7.18 32.35 -3.83
CA LEU A 237 -7.88 32.65 -5.08
C LEU A 237 -8.59 34.01 -5.05
N ASP A 238 -9.28 34.36 -3.95
CA ASP A 238 -10.04 35.61 -3.81
C ASP A 238 -9.14 36.86 -3.90
N VAL A 239 -7.89 36.76 -3.44
CA VAL A 239 -6.90 37.85 -3.51
C VAL A 239 -5.94 37.74 -4.69
N ALA A 240 -6.16 36.76 -5.59
CA ALA A 240 -5.27 36.44 -6.70
C ALA A 240 -3.80 36.24 -6.28
N ASP A 241 -3.57 35.52 -5.17
CA ASP A 241 -2.23 35.19 -4.70
C ASP A 241 -1.56 34.18 -5.63
N ALA A 242 -0.29 34.39 -5.96
CA ALA A 242 0.45 33.54 -6.88
C ALA A 242 0.54 32.06 -6.45
N SER A 243 0.30 31.73 -5.18
CA SER A 243 0.18 30.35 -4.71
C SER A 243 -1.07 29.62 -5.25
N ALA A 244 -2.10 30.34 -5.68
CA ALA A 244 -3.31 29.78 -6.29
C ALA A 244 -3.21 29.63 -7.82
N ASP A 245 -2.10 30.00 -8.45
CA ASP A 245 -1.83 29.75 -9.89
C ASP A 245 -1.36 28.30 -10.08
N LEU A 246 -2.30 27.36 -9.95
CA LEU A 246 -2.05 25.92 -10.05
C LEU A 246 -1.81 25.45 -11.49
N THR A 247 -2.34 26.19 -12.47
CA THR A 247 -2.10 25.90 -13.89
C THR A 247 -0.73 26.41 -14.36
N GLY A 248 -0.12 27.35 -13.64
CA GLY A 248 1.20 27.90 -13.90
C GLY A 248 1.25 28.78 -15.14
N ASP A 249 0.12 29.39 -15.53
CA ASP A 249 0.00 30.22 -16.72
C ASP A 249 0.27 31.72 -16.44
N GLY A 250 0.43 32.08 -15.16
CA GLY A 250 0.69 33.43 -14.68
C GLY A 250 -0.56 34.21 -14.28
N PHE A 251 -1.74 33.60 -14.29
CA PHE A 251 -3.01 34.25 -13.95
C PHE A 251 -3.88 33.40 -13.02
N VAL A 252 -4.03 33.85 -11.78
CA VAL A 252 -4.97 33.24 -10.82
C VAL A 252 -6.42 33.53 -11.23
N ASN A 253 -7.15 32.50 -11.66
CA ASN A 253 -8.52 32.66 -12.16
C ASN A 253 -9.37 31.38 -12.02
N GLY A 254 -10.51 31.32 -12.73
CA GLY A 254 -11.42 30.17 -12.68
C GLY A 254 -10.81 28.86 -13.16
N ASP A 255 -9.82 28.91 -14.06
CA ASP A 255 -9.13 27.72 -14.56
C ASP A 255 -8.32 27.03 -13.44
N ASP A 256 -7.73 27.80 -12.50
CA ASP A 256 -7.06 27.23 -11.33
C ASP A 256 -8.04 26.61 -10.33
N TYR A 257 -9.24 27.20 -10.21
CA TYR A 257 -10.31 26.62 -9.39
C TYR A 257 -10.78 25.28 -9.94
N ASP A 258 -11.01 25.20 -11.25
CA ASP A 258 -11.42 23.96 -11.90
C ASP A 258 -10.30 22.90 -11.76
N PHE A 259 -9.04 23.30 -11.92
CA PHE A 259 -7.89 22.42 -11.68
C PHE A 259 -7.82 21.92 -10.22
N PHE A 260 -7.98 22.82 -9.24
CA PHE A 260 -8.05 22.44 -7.83
C PHE A 260 -9.19 21.46 -7.57
N ALA A 261 -10.40 21.76 -8.05
CA ALA A 261 -11.60 20.95 -7.83
C ALA A 261 -11.46 19.53 -8.40
N GLU A 262 -10.89 19.40 -9.60
CA GLU A 262 -10.61 18.09 -10.21
C GLU A 262 -9.69 17.22 -9.34
N HIS A 263 -8.68 17.83 -8.71
CA HIS A 263 -7.76 17.13 -7.81
C HIS A 263 -8.36 16.91 -6.41
N PHE A 264 -9.18 17.85 -5.95
CA PHE A 264 -9.83 17.81 -4.65
C PHE A 264 -10.84 16.66 -4.56
N ASP A 265 -11.70 16.53 -5.58
CA ASP A 265 -12.76 15.51 -5.63
C ASP A 265 -12.22 14.09 -5.63
N VAL A 266 -11.01 13.88 -6.16
CA VAL A 266 -10.34 12.57 -6.19
C VAL A 266 -9.38 12.38 -5.00
N GLY A 267 -9.20 13.40 -4.16
CA GLY A 267 -8.25 13.38 -3.03
C GLY A 267 -6.77 13.31 -3.46
N CYS A 268 -6.49 13.72 -4.71
CA CYS A 268 -5.28 13.46 -5.51
C CYS A 268 -4.72 12.03 -5.44
#